data_AF-A0A2M9P640-F1
#
_entry.id   AF-A0A2M9P640-F1
#
_cell.length_a   1.000
_cell.length_b   1.000
_cell.length_c   1.000
_cell.angle_alpha   90.00
_cell.angle_beta   90.00
_cell.angle_gamma   90.00
#
_symmetry.space_group_name_H-M   'P 1'
#
loop_
_entity.id
_entity.type
_entity.pdbx_description
1 polymer ?
#
loop_
_entity_poly.entity_id
_entity_poly.type
_entity_poly.pdbx_seq_one_letter_code
_entity_poly.pdbx_strand_id
1 'polypeptide(L)' 'GTEFTSSAVLAFTQAAGLDWRYIAPGKPTQNAFAESFQGKMRDECLNEHLFFSMNHARASSPAGSRTSTRRGPIQRSAT' A
#
# COMPACT_ATOMS: atom_id res chain seq x y z
N GLY A 1 -1.79 -10.73 4.52
CA GLY A 1 -2.08 -12.16 4.66
C GLY A 1 -3.25 -12.33 5.61
N THR A 2 -3.25 -13.39 6.42
CA THR A 2 -4.28 -13.67 7.43
C THR A 2 -4.23 -12.72 8.63
N GLU A 3 -3.27 -11.79 8.70
CA GLU A 3 -3.16 -10.84 9.82
C GLU A 3 -4.40 -9.95 9.98
N PHE A 4 -5.17 -9.76 8.90
CA PHE A 4 -6.38 -8.94 8.87
C PHE A 4 -7.69 -9.75 8.88
N THR A 5 -7.64 -11.04 9.22
CA THR A 5 -8.82 -11.92 9.30
C THR A 5 -9.24 -12.28 10.73
N SER A 6 -8.65 -11.63 11.74
CA SER A 6 -8.93 -11.90 13.16
C SER A 6 -10.24 -11.26 13.64
N SER A 7 -10.91 -11.91 14.60
CA SER A 7 -12.09 -11.37 15.29
C SER A 7 -11.81 -10.01 15.96
N ALA A 8 -10.57 -9.75 16.38
CA ALA A 8 -10.19 -8.46 16.95
C ALA A 8 -10.30 -7.32 15.92
N VAL A 9 -9.92 -7.58 14.67
CA VAL A 9 -10.04 -6.63 13.56
C VAL A 9 -11.51 -6.38 13.24
N LEU A 10 -12.33 -7.44 13.22
CA LEU A 10 -13.77 -7.32 12.99
C LEU A 10 -14.44 -6.48 14.10
N ALA A 11 -14.13 -6.75 15.37
CA ALA A 11 -14.67 -6.00 16.50
C ALA A 11 -14.31 -4.52 16.42
N PHE A 12 -13.05 -4.21 16.07
CA PHE A 12 -12.62 -2.84 15.83
C PHE A 12 -13.40 -2.17 14.69
N THR A 13 -13.55 -2.83 13.55
CA THR A 13 -14.26 -2.25 12.39
C THR A 13 -15.73 -1.98 12.69
N GLN A 14 -16.37 -2.86 13.46
CA GLN A 14 -17.76 -2.70 13.89
C GLN A 14 -17.90 -1.53 14.86
N ALA A 15 -17.01 -1.44 15.86
CA ALA A 15 -16.99 -0.33 16.81
C ALA A 15 -16.71 1.02 16.13
N ALA A 16 -15.87 1.03 15.09
CA ALA A 16 -15.54 2.22 14.31
C ALA A 16 -16.56 2.55 13.21
N GLY A 17 -17.58 1.70 12.99
CA GLY A 17 -18.58 1.90 11.93
C GLY A 17 -18.02 1.84 10.51
N LEU A 18 -16.91 1.11 10.31
CA LEU A 18 -16.24 0.99 9.01
C LEU A 18 -16.87 -0.12 8.17
N ASP A 19 -17.17 0.18 6.90
CA ASP A 19 -17.55 -0.84 5.92
C ASP A 19 -16.30 -1.65 5.52
N TRP A 20 -16.12 -2.79 6.17
CA TRP A 20 -14.99 -3.69 5.98
C TRP A 20 -15.32 -4.79 4.97
N ARG A 21 -14.48 -4.95 3.95
CA ARG A 21 -14.66 -5.95 2.89
C ARG A 21 -13.35 -6.66 2.58
N TYR A 22 -13.41 -7.98 2.48
CA TYR A 22 -12.30 -8.76 1.96
C TYR A 22 -12.19 -8.60 0.43
N ILE A 23 -10.97 -8.75 -0.09
CA ILE A 23 -10.73 -8.87 -1.53
C ILE A 23 -11.37 -10.17 -2.01
N ALA A 24 -12.21 -10.08 -3.03
CA ALA A 24 -12.87 -11.23 -3.60
C ALA A 24 -11.86 -12.13 -4.34
N PRO A 25 -11.97 -13.47 -4.24
CA PRO A 25 -11.15 -14.38 -5.02
C PRO A 25 -11.25 -14.06 -6.52
N GLY A 26 -10.10 -14.02 -7.20
CA GLY A 26 -10.03 -13.73 -8.63
C GLY A 26 -10.23 -12.25 -9.01
N LYS A 27 -10.32 -11.32 -8.05
CA LYS A 27 -10.43 -9.87 -8.31
C LYS A 27 -9.23 -9.08 -7.78
N PRO A 28 -8.02 -9.27 -8.34
CA PRO A 28 -6.81 -8.59 -7.87
C PRO A 28 -6.89 -7.07 -7.99
N THR A 29 -7.70 -6.55 -8.92
CA THR A 29 -7.89 -5.11 -9.12
C THR A 29 -8.49 -4.39 -7.92
N GLN A 30 -9.18 -5.10 -7.00
CA GLN A 30 -9.69 -4.52 -5.75
C GLN A 30 -8.57 -4.08 -4.79
N ASN A 31 -7.36 -4.63 -4.94
CA ASN A 31 -6.18 -4.27 -4.14
C ASN A 31 -5.22 -3.31 -4.87
N ALA A 32 -5.49 -2.99 -6.14
CA ALA A 32 -4.53 -2.32 -7.01
C ALA A 32 -4.04 -0.97 -6.48
N PHE A 33 -4.89 -0.24 -5.75
CA PHE A 33 -4.51 1.04 -5.13
C PHE A 33 -3.50 0.83 -4.00
N ALA A 34 -3.78 -0.08 -3.07
CA ALA A 34 -2.89 -0.37 -1.95
C ALA A 34 -1.57 -0.96 -2.43
N GLU A 35 -1.59 -1.81 -3.46
CA GLU A 35 -0.37 -2.34 -4.10
C GLU A 35 0.45 -1.23 -4.77
N SER A 36 -0.20 -0.32 -5.50
CA SER A 36 0.48 0.81 -6.13
C SER A 36 1.11 1.75 -5.11
N PHE A 37 0.42 1.99 -3.98
CA PHE A 37 0.96 2.77 -2.88
C PHE A 37 2.17 2.10 -2.24
N GLN A 38 2.09 0.80 -1.94
CA GLN A 38 3.20 0.05 -1.34
C GLN A 38 4.41 -0.02 -2.29
N GLY A 39 4.19 -0.16 -3.59
CA GLY A 39 5.24 -0.11 -4.60
C GLY A 39 5.95 1.25 -4.61
N LYS A 40 5.18 2.34 -4.70
CA LYS A 40 5.73 3.70 -4.63
C LYS A 40 6.48 3.98 -3.34
N MET A 41 5.94 3.57 -2.20
CA MET A 41 6.63 3.76 -0.91
C MET A 41 7.97 3.02 -0.86
N ARG A 42 8.06 1.83 -1.47
CA ARG A 42 9.34 1.12 -1.58
C ARG A 42 10.31 1.88 -2.45
N ASP A 43 9.87 2.29 -3.64
CA ASP A 43 10.73 2.94 -4.63
C ASP A 43 11.17 4.34 -4.19
N GLU A 44 10.26 5.14 -3.62
CA GLU A 44 10.51 6.55 -3.30
C GLU A 44 11.07 6.77 -1.89
N CYS A 45 10.99 5.78 -1.00
CA CYS A 45 11.43 5.94 0.39
C CYS A 45 12.34 4.82 0.87
N LEU A 46 11.91 3.56 0.80
CA LEU A 46 12.68 2.47 1.43
C LEU A 46 13.95 2.11 0.65
N ASN A 47 13.94 2.20 -0.67
CA ASN A 47 15.09 1.88 -1.52
C ASN A 47 16.10 3.05 -1.63
N GLU A 48 15.64 4.29 -1.43
CA GLU A 48 16.46 5.50 -1.52
C GLU A 48 17.07 5.93 -0.17
N HIS A 49 16.52 5.44 0.95
CA HIS A 49 16.97 5.84 2.29
C HIS A 49 17.45 4.66 3.14
N LEU A 50 18.67 4.79 3.69
CA LEU A 50 19.17 3.91 4.74
C LEU A 50 18.75 4.46 6.12
N PHE A 51 18.04 3.63 6.89
CA PHE A 51 17.61 3.98 8.24
C PHE A 51 18.55 3.40 9.30
N PHE A 52 19.27 4.27 10.00
CA PHE A 52 20.18 3.88 11.08
C PHE A 52 19.48 3.68 12.43
N SER A 53 18.23 4.12 12.59
CA SER A 53 17.42 3.91 13.79
C SER A 53 15.93 4.11 13.52
N MET A 54 15.07 3.61 14.43
CA MET A 54 13.61 3.82 14.33
C MET A 54 13.22 5.32 14.39
N ASN A 55 13.94 6.13 15.16
CA ASN A 55 13.69 7.57 15.24
C ASN A 55 14.02 8.24 13.91
N HIS A 56 15.09 7.82 13.24
CA HIS A 56 15.43 8.31 11.91
C HIS A 56 14.33 7.96 10.89
N ALA A 57 13.87 6.71 10.88
CA ALA A 57 12.79 6.25 9.98
C ALA A 57 11.46 7.01 10.20
N ARG A 58 11.11 7.34 11.45
CA ARG A 58 9.91 8.13 11.76
C ARG A 58 10.02 9.57 11.27
N ALA A 59 11.19 10.19 11.41
CA ALA A 59 11.42 11.55 10.95
C ALA A 59 11.43 11.66 9.42
N SER A 60 11.92 10.64 8.72
CA SER A 60 12.02 10.57 7.26
C SER A 60 10.78 9.98 6.58
N SER A 61 9.75 9.60 7.33
CA SER A 61 8.53 9.04 6.74
C SER A 61 7.90 10.08 5.80
N PRO A 62 7.76 9.79 4.49
CA PRO A 62 7.32 10.79 3.53
C PRO A 62 5.87 11.18 3.82
N ALA A 63 5.66 12.45 4.21
CA ALA A 63 4.34 13.04 4.27
C ALA A 63 3.79 13.10 2.83
N GLY A 64 2.74 12.32 2.57
CA GLY A 64 2.25 11.99 1.23
C GLY A 64 2.29 13.13 0.21
N SER A 65 3.28 13.09 -0.67
CA SER A 65 3.40 13.92 -1.86
C SER A 65 2.38 13.43 -2.91
N ARG A 66 1.51 14.33 -3.39
CA ARG A 66 0.56 14.04 -4.48
C ARG A 66 1.29 13.83 -5.80
N THR A 67 1.84 12.64 -6.01
CA THR A 67 2.47 12.28 -7.29
C THR A 67 1.49 11.47 -8.13
N SER A 68 0.62 12.19 -8.85
CA SER A 68 -0.25 11.65 -9.89
C SER A 68 0.60 11.21 -11.08
N THR A 69 0.87 9.91 -11.19
CA THR A 69 1.58 9.34 -12.36
C THR A 69 0.57 9.04 -13.45
N ARG A 70 0.45 9.93 -14.45
CA ARG A 70 -0.19 9.62 -15.73
C ARG A 70 0.67 8.55 -16.44
N ARG A 71 0.28 7.27 -16.36
CA ARG A 71 0.95 6.19 -17.11
C ARG A 71 0.79 6.45 -18.61
N GLY A 72 1.91 6.69 -19.31
CA GLY A 72 2.00 6.57 -20.76
C GLY A 72 1.94 5.10 -21.20
N PRO A 73 1.63 4.82 -22.48
CA PRO A 73 1.43 3.46 -22.96
C PRO A 73 2.74 2.68 -22.97
N ILE A 74 2.69 1.46 -22.41
CA ILE A 74 3.79 0.49 -22.44
C ILE A 74 3.86 -0.10 -23.86
N GLN A 75 4.91 0.18 -24.62
CA GLN A 75 5.21 -0.59 -25.82
C GLN A 75 5.80 -1.94 -25.40
N ARG A 76 5.13 -3.03 -25.75
CA ARG A 76 5.66 -4.39 -25.66
C ARG A 76 6.27 -4.76 -27.00
N SER A 77 7.60 -4.89 -27.06
CA SER A 77 8.29 -5.61 -28.12
C SER A 77 8.11 -7.11 -27.90
N ALA A 78 7.60 -7.80 -28.92
CA ALA A 78 7.58 -9.25 -29.00
C ALA A 78 8.86 -9.72 -29.71
N THR A 79 9.47 -10.77 -29.17
CA THR A 79 10.36 -11.67 -29.91
C THR A 79 9.96 -13.10 -29.56
#